data_AF-A0A8S3BRB7-F1
#
_entry.id   AF-A0A8S3BRB7-F1
#
_cell.length_a   1.000
_cell.length_b   1.000
_cell.length_c   1.000
_cell.angle_alpha   90.00
_cell.angle_beta   90.00
_cell.angle_gamma   90.00
#
_symmetry.space_group_name_H-M   'P 1'
#
loop_
_entity.id
_entity.type
_entity.pdbx_description
1 polymer ?
#
loop_
_entity_poly.entity_id
_entity_poly.type
_entity_poly.pdbx_seq_one_letter_code
_entity_poly.pdbx_strand_id
1 'polypeptide(L)'
;GCDANAGCSHDNTTNAVECTCKTGYTNTGVAPNVVCTDTCAIKNGGCDPNAGCSHDNTTNAVECTCKTGYTNTGVAPAVTCSDSCSLNNGGCDPNAECSHQREDFSVVCNCRVGFVNVGTTNLVNCSDGCYVNNGGCGVNAVCSHNLTTMVIQCTCMTGYTNSGNGTNLVCTDSCKVNNGGCDSSATCSHDSVTFAVVCSCSIGFVRSGCDITAGCIGKFLEY
;
A
#
# COMPACT_ATOMS: atom_id res chain seq x y z
N GLY A 1 7.73 54.77 -27.22
CA GLY A 1 8.21 54.36 -25.88
C GLY A 1 8.18 52.85 -25.82
N CYS A 2 9.05 52.23 -25.03
CA CYS A 2 9.06 50.78 -24.85
C CYS A 2 7.89 50.31 -23.97
N ASP A 3 7.56 49.01 -24.08
CA ASP A 3 6.66 48.30 -23.17
C ASP A 3 7.11 48.43 -21.70
N ALA A 4 6.18 48.39 -20.74
CA ALA A 4 6.48 48.51 -19.31
C ALA A 4 7.45 47.42 -18.78
N ASN A 5 7.41 46.24 -19.39
CA ASN A 5 8.27 45.10 -19.08
C ASN A 5 9.49 45.00 -20.01
N ALA A 6 9.77 46.05 -20.80
CA ALA A 6 10.99 46.18 -21.57
C ALA A 6 11.98 47.14 -20.91
N GLY A 7 13.27 46.87 -21.08
CA GLY A 7 14.34 47.86 -20.94
C GLY A 7 14.48 48.66 -22.23
N CYS A 8 14.95 49.90 -22.11
CA CYS A 8 15.22 50.80 -23.23
C CYS A 8 16.72 51.02 -23.34
N SER A 9 17.29 50.83 -24.53
CA SER A 9 18.67 51.13 -24.87
C SER A 9 18.75 51.86 -26.21
N HIS A 10 19.97 52.23 -26.62
CA HIS A 10 20.24 52.77 -27.95
C HIS A 10 21.25 51.88 -28.67
N ASP A 11 21.02 51.65 -29.96
CA ASP A 11 22.01 51.02 -30.82
C ASP A 11 23.25 51.93 -30.93
N ASN A 12 24.44 51.36 -30.70
CA ASN A 12 25.69 52.13 -30.62
C ASN A 12 26.15 52.71 -31.96
N THR A 13 25.55 52.32 -33.09
CA THR A 13 25.97 52.74 -34.43
C THR A 13 25.00 53.72 -35.09
N THR A 14 23.71 53.45 -34.96
CA THR A 14 22.60 54.19 -35.57
C THR A 14 21.92 55.14 -34.58
N ASN A 15 22.21 54.99 -33.28
CA ASN A 15 21.54 55.69 -32.19
C ASN A 15 20.02 55.44 -32.12
N ALA A 16 19.53 54.39 -32.80
CA ALA A 16 18.13 53.99 -32.79
C ALA A 16 17.72 53.47 -31.41
N VAL A 17 16.48 53.74 -31.00
CA VAL A 17 15.92 53.20 -29.74
C VAL A 17 15.69 51.70 -29.89
N GLU A 18 16.24 50.92 -28.97
CA GLU A 18 16.03 49.48 -28.87
C GLU A 18 15.27 49.14 -27.59
N CYS A 19 14.25 48.32 -27.73
CA CYS A 19 13.47 47.81 -26.61
C CYS A 19 13.72 46.31 -26.48
N THR A 20 14.16 45.86 -25.31
CA THR A 20 14.41 44.43 -25.05
C THR A 20 13.63 44.01 -23.81
N CYS A 21 12.91 42.90 -23.89
CA CYS A 21 12.16 42.40 -22.75
C CYS A 21 13.08 42.10 -21.56
N LYS A 22 12.64 42.48 -20.36
CA LYS A 22 13.34 42.16 -19.11
C LYS A 22 13.34 40.64 -18.91
N THR A 23 14.28 40.13 -18.10
CA THR A 23 14.32 38.72 -17.71
C THR A 23 12.95 38.25 -17.24
N GLY A 24 12.52 37.07 -17.68
CA GLY A 24 11.18 36.53 -17.39
C GLY A 24 10.10 36.94 -18.40
N TYR A 25 10.38 37.85 -19.33
CA TYR A 25 9.45 38.26 -20.38
C TYR A 25 9.97 37.91 -21.77
N THR A 26 9.07 37.51 -22.66
CA THR A 26 9.37 37.18 -24.05
C THR A 26 8.66 38.16 -24.98
N ASN A 27 9.34 38.58 -26.05
CA ASN A 27 8.77 39.47 -27.06
C ASN A 27 7.74 38.70 -27.91
N THR A 28 6.47 39.06 -27.79
CA THR A 28 5.35 38.52 -28.58
C THR A 28 4.85 39.52 -29.64
N GLY A 29 5.45 40.71 -29.68
CA GLY A 29 5.13 41.75 -30.64
C GLY A 29 5.69 41.46 -32.04
N VAL A 30 5.25 42.26 -33.01
CA VAL A 30 5.75 42.24 -34.38
C VAL A 30 6.56 43.51 -34.61
N ALA A 31 7.75 43.37 -35.19
CA ALA A 31 8.63 44.51 -35.49
C ALA A 31 7.87 45.63 -36.21
N PRO A 32 8.04 46.91 -35.81
CA PRO A 32 9.00 47.41 -34.82
C PRO A 32 8.49 47.43 -33.37
N ASN A 33 7.27 46.94 -33.10
CA ASN A 33 6.65 47.03 -31.78
C ASN A 33 7.05 45.83 -30.91
N VAL A 34 7.75 46.11 -29.81
CA VAL A 34 8.08 45.11 -28.79
C VAL A 34 6.94 45.06 -27.77
N VAL A 35 6.40 43.86 -27.56
CA VAL A 35 5.37 43.58 -26.56
C VAL A 35 5.91 42.49 -25.67
N CYS A 36 6.08 42.78 -24.39
CA CYS A 36 6.73 41.87 -23.45
C CYS A 36 5.68 41.14 -22.62
N THR A 37 5.44 39.87 -22.98
CA THR A 37 4.52 38.99 -22.27
C THR A 37 5.30 38.12 -21.30
N ASP A 38 4.69 37.86 -20.14
CA ASP A 38 5.21 36.89 -19.17
C ASP A 38 5.53 35.56 -19.88
N THR A 39 6.75 35.06 -19.68
CA THR A 39 7.23 33.84 -20.33
C THR A 39 6.45 32.61 -19.87
N CYS A 40 5.98 32.55 -18.61
CA CYS A 40 5.13 31.48 -18.12
C CYS A 40 3.76 31.44 -18.81
N ALA A 41 3.24 32.59 -19.27
CA ALA A 41 2.01 32.64 -20.04
C ALA A 41 2.15 32.06 -21.46
N ILE A 42 3.39 31.89 -21.95
CA ILE A 42 3.68 31.37 -23.28
C ILE A 42 4.27 29.97 -23.16
N LYS A 43 3.51 28.95 -23.57
CA LYS A 43 3.95 27.54 -23.56
C LYS A 43 4.52 27.11 -22.18
N ASN A 44 3.93 27.58 -21.08
CA ASN A 44 4.35 27.27 -19.71
C ASN A 44 5.84 27.60 -19.45
N GLY A 45 6.38 28.64 -20.09
CA GLY A 45 7.81 29.00 -20.00
C GLY A 45 8.77 27.94 -20.52
N GLY A 46 8.30 26.95 -21.29
CA GLY A 46 9.09 25.80 -21.72
C GLY A 46 9.24 24.71 -20.65
N CYS A 47 8.55 24.82 -19.51
CA CYS A 47 8.53 23.79 -18.49
C CYS A 47 7.81 22.51 -18.97
N ASP A 48 8.18 21.38 -18.37
CA ASP A 48 7.49 20.10 -18.54
C ASP A 48 5.97 20.24 -18.32
N PRO A 49 5.11 19.50 -19.03
CA PRO A 49 3.65 19.53 -18.82
C PRO A 49 3.21 19.26 -17.36
N ASN A 50 3.99 18.46 -16.64
CA ASN A 50 3.78 18.13 -15.23
C ASN A 50 4.56 19.05 -14.27
N ALA A 51 5.13 20.15 -14.77
CA ALA A 51 5.71 21.21 -13.97
C ALA A 51 4.83 22.48 -13.99
N GLY A 52 4.86 23.24 -12.89
CA GLY A 52 4.44 24.62 -12.84
C GLY A 52 5.58 25.55 -13.26
N CYS A 53 5.23 26.66 -13.89
CA CYS A 53 6.15 27.74 -14.22
C CYS A 53 5.99 28.88 -13.22
N SER A 54 7.11 29.38 -12.69
CA SER A 54 7.19 30.56 -11.82
C SER A 54 8.42 31.39 -12.18
N HIS A 55 8.65 32.48 -11.44
CA HIS A 55 9.84 33.30 -11.58
C HIS A 55 10.66 33.28 -10.29
N ASP A 56 11.98 33.17 -10.43
CA ASP A 56 12.91 33.36 -9.33
C ASP A 56 12.76 34.78 -8.76
N ASN A 57 12.58 34.89 -7.44
CA ASN A 57 12.28 36.16 -6.78
C ASN A 57 13.41 37.21 -6.85
N THR A 58 14.63 36.82 -7.25
CA THR A 58 15.80 37.71 -7.28
C THR A 58 16.20 38.13 -8.68
N THR A 59 16.16 37.20 -9.63
CA THR A 59 16.59 37.38 -11.02
C THR A 59 15.42 37.56 -11.98
N ASN A 60 14.20 37.23 -11.55
CA ASN A 60 13.01 37.11 -12.38
C ASN A 60 13.13 36.06 -13.51
N ALA A 61 14.13 35.18 -13.45
CA ALA A 61 14.32 34.09 -14.40
C ALA A 61 13.20 33.05 -14.27
N VAL A 62 12.85 32.40 -15.38
CA VAL A 62 11.86 31.32 -15.38
C VAL A 62 12.38 30.16 -14.53
N GLU A 63 11.52 29.67 -13.64
CA GLU A 63 11.76 28.52 -12.78
C GLU A 63 10.65 27.49 -13.00
N CYS A 64 11.05 26.25 -13.24
CA CYS A 64 10.12 25.13 -13.43
C CYS A 64 10.18 24.24 -12.19
N THR A 65 9.02 23.95 -11.59
CA THR A 65 8.94 23.04 -10.44
C THR A 65 7.91 21.95 -10.73
N CYS A 66 8.28 20.68 -10.53
CA CYS A 66 7.34 19.58 -10.69
C CYS A 66 6.12 19.77 -9.78
N LYS A 67 4.94 19.51 -10.34
CA LYS A 67 3.68 19.52 -9.57
C LYS A 67 3.70 18.42 -8.51
N THR A 68 2.87 18.56 -7.48
CA THR A 68 2.65 17.53 -6.47
C THR A 68 2.43 16.17 -7.12
N GLY A 69 3.08 15.12 -6.60
CA GLY A 69 3.03 13.77 -7.15
C GLY A 69 3.99 13.49 -8.31
N TYR A 70 4.81 14.47 -8.70
CA TYR A 70 5.87 14.29 -9.69
C TYR A 70 7.25 14.61 -9.11
N THR A 71 8.24 13.85 -9.54
CA THR A 71 9.64 14.02 -9.14
C THR A 71 10.46 14.52 -10.33
N ASN A 72 11.34 15.49 -10.09
CA ASN A 72 12.27 15.96 -11.13
C ASN A 72 13.33 14.88 -11.41
N THR A 73 13.32 14.32 -12.61
CA THR A 73 14.31 13.36 -13.13
C THR A 73 15.23 13.98 -14.19
N GLY A 74 15.08 15.27 -14.46
CA GLY A 74 15.91 16.01 -15.41
C GLY A 74 17.31 16.30 -14.86
N VAL A 75 18.20 16.73 -15.74
CA VAL A 75 19.53 17.26 -15.39
C VAL A 75 19.50 18.77 -15.53
N ALA A 76 19.92 19.48 -14.49
CA ALA A 76 19.94 20.94 -14.48
C ALA A 76 20.65 21.49 -15.74
N PRO A 77 20.06 22.51 -16.41
CA PRO A 77 18.91 23.32 -15.98
C PRO A 77 17.54 22.78 -16.42
N ALA A 78 17.48 21.63 -17.10
CA ALA A 78 16.22 21.05 -17.57
C ALA A 78 15.44 20.39 -16.43
N VAL A 79 14.13 20.58 -16.43
CA VAL A 79 13.19 19.92 -15.52
C VAL A 79 12.37 18.93 -16.32
N THR A 80 12.34 17.68 -15.87
CA THR A 80 11.54 16.61 -16.43
C THR A 80 10.79 15.96 -15.29
N CYS A 81 9.46 15.93 -15.37
CA CYS A 81 8.62 15.55 -14.25
C CYS A 81 7.97 14.20 -14.52
N SER A 82 8.48 13.18 -13.82
CA SER A 82 7.98 11.82 -13.89
C SER A 82 7.12 11.52 -12.68
N ASP A 83 6.07 10.72 -12.87
CA ASP A 83 5.18 10.27 -11.80
C ASP A 83 6.01 9.65 -10.66
N SER A 84 5.84 10.18 -9.45
CA SER A 84 6.60 9.74 -8.27
C SER A 84 6.35 8.26 -7.94
N CYS A 85 5.14 7.73 -8.10
CA CYS A 85 4.86 6.31 -7.85
C CYS A 85 5.56 5.39 -8.85
N SER A 86 5.80 5.85 -10.07
CA SER A 86 6.60 5.13 -11.06
C SER A 86 8.11 5.14 -10.75
N LEU A 87 8.55 5.97 -9.81
CA LEU A 87 9.94 6.10 -9.40
C LEU A 87 10.15 5.58 -7.98
N ASN A 88 10.87 4.47 -7.84
CA ASN A 88 11.18 3.89 -6.53
C ASN A 88 9.93 3.74 -5.64
N ASN A 89 8.78 3.35 -6.23
CA ASN A 89 7.50 3.20 -5.54
C ASN A 89 7.08 4.44 -4.74
N GLY A 90 7.39 5.66 -5.19
CA GLY A 90 7.11 6.91 -4.46
C GLY A 90 7.83 7.03 -3.12
N GLY A 91 8.86 6.22 -2.86
CA GLY A 91 9.50 6.12 -1.55
C GLY A 91 8.72 5.29 -0.52
N CYS A 92 7.65 4.61 -0.94
CA CYS A 92 6.90 3.70 -0.09
C CYS A 92 7.70 2.44 0.27
N ASP A 93 7.33 1.80 1.37
CA ASP A 93 7.84 0.48 1.77
C ASP A 93 7.71 -0.56 0.62
N PRO A 94 8.64 -1.52 0.47
CA PRO A 94 8.55 -2.55 -0.56
C PRO A 94 7.26 -3.40 -0.54
N ASN A 95 6.64 -3.56 0.64
CA ASN A 95 5.37 -4.25 0.83
C ASN A 95 4.17 -3.29 0.84
N ALA A 96 4.37 -2.03 0.45
CA ALA A 96 3.30 -1.07 0.19
C ALA A 96 3.05 -0.89 -1.32
N GLU A 97 1.85 -0.43 -1.63
CA GLU A 97 1.44 0.08 -2.92
C GLU A 97 1.43 1.61 -2.87
N CYS A 98 2.08 2.22 -3.86
CA CYS A 98 2.06 3.66 -4.08
C CYS A 98 0.83 4.04 -4.92
N SER A 99 0.16 5.11 -4.51
CA SER A 99 -0.95 5.71 -5.23
C SER A 99 -0.97 7.23 -5.01
N HIS A 100 -1.91 7.93 -5.64
CA HIS A 100 -2.08 9.37 -5.45
C HIS A 100 -3.41 9.67 -4.75
N GLN A 101 -3.41 10.64 -3.83
CA GLN A 101 -4.65 11.24 -3.32
C GLN A 101 -5.42 11.88 -4.48
N ARG A 102 -6.75 11.79 -4.44
CA ARG A 102 -7.59 12.35 -5.51
C ARG A 102 -7.58 13.88 -5.49
N GLU A 103 -7.47 14.47 -4.31
CA GLU A 103 -7.69 15.90 -4.07
C GLU A 103 -6.49 16.75 -4.53
N ASP A 104 -5.27 16.30 -4.27
CA ASP A 104 -4.04 17.08 -4.49
C ASP A 104 -2.94 16.32 -5.24
N PHE A 105 -3.21 15.08 -5.66
CA PHE A 105 -2.25 14.19 -6.34
C PHE A 105 -1.00 13.85 -5.50
N SER A 106 -1.04 14.06 -4.18
CA SER A 106 0.06 13.68 -3.28
C SER A 106 0.25 12.18 -3.21
N VAL A 107 1.50 11.75 -3.00
CA VAL A 107 1.85 10.33 -2.88
C VAL A 107 1.27 9.74 -1.60
N VAL A 108 0.68 8.55 -1.72
CA VAL A 108 0.11 7.77 -0.63
C VAL A 108 0.64 6.35 -0.70
N CYS A 109 1.12 5.86 0.43
CA CYS A 109 1.57 4.50 0.59
C CYS A 109 0.53 3.71 1.39
N ASN A 110 0.05 2.59 0.85
CA ASN A 110 -0.84 1.68 1.59
C ASN A 110 -0.22 0.29 1.63
N CYS A 111 -0.21 -0.35 2.79
CA CYS A 111 0.30 -1.72 2.88
C CYS A 111 -0.53 -2.66 2.00
N ARG A 112 0.15 -3.55 1.28
CA ARG A 112 -0.49 -4.58 0.46
C ARG A 112 -1.30 -5.52 1.34
N VAL A 113 -2.26 -6.21 0.73
CA VAL A 113 -3.08 -7.21 1.42
C VAL A 113 -2.19 -8.22 2.16
N GLY A 114 -2.50 -8.46 3.43
CA GLY A 114 -1.72 -9.32 4.32
C GLY A 114 -0.70 -8.57 5.17
N PHE A 115 -0.37 -7.32 4.86
CA PHE A 115 0.55 -6.50 5.62
C PHE A 115 -0.19 -5.42 6.42
N VAL A 116 0.40 -4.98 7.52
CA VAL A 116 -0.13 -3.91 8.37
C VAL A 116 0.92 -2.83 8.57
N ASN A 117 0.47 -1.57 8.64
CA ASN A 117 1.36 -0.45 8.90
C ASN A 117 1.75 -0.44 10.38
N VAL A 118 3.03 -0.67 10.68
CA VAL A 118 3.61 -0.57 12.03
C VAL A 118 4.37 0.74 12.24
N GLY A 119 4.41 1.61 11.21
CA GLY A 119 5.02 2.93 11.24
C GLY A 119 4.02 4.03 11.60
N THR A 120 4.17 5.19 10.93
CA THR A 120 3.25 6.33 11.08
C THR A 120 2.46 6.55 9.79
N THR A 121 1.55 7.52 9.78
CA THR A 121 0.81 7.90 8.56
C THR A 121 1.73 8.48 7.48
N ASN A 122 2.82 9.16 7.87
CA ASN A 122 3.74 9.82 6.93
C ASN A 122 4.98 8.97 6.62
N LEU A 123 5.21 7.91 7.38
CA LEU A 123 6.30 6.96 7.18
C LEU A 123 5.72 5.55 7.35
N VAL A 124 5.11 5.07 6.28
CA VAL A 124 4.48 3.75 6.21
C VAL A 124 5.57 2.69 6.23
N ASN A 125 5.45 1.74 7.16
CA ASN A 125 6.34 0.60 7.30
C ASN A 125 5.47 -0.65 7.40
N CYS A 126 5.56 -1.52 6.39
CA CYS A 126 4.62 -2.62 6.24
C CYS A 126 5.23 -3.92 6.75
N SER A 127 4.70 -4.41 7.87
CA SER A 127 5.07 -5.70 8.44
C SER A 127 4.03 -6.76 8.07
N ASP A 128 4.47 -8.00 7.92
CA ASP A 128 3.57 -9.13 7.73
C ASP A 128 2.59 -9.18 8.91
N GLY A 129 1.29 -9.16 8.59
CA GLY A 129 0.23 -9.05 9.58
C GLY A 129 0.20 -10.24 10.55
N CYS A 130 0.66 -11.42 10.16
CA CYS A 130 0.74 -12.56 11.07
C CYS A 130 1.79 -12.38 12.18
N TYR A 131 2.83 -11.57 11.96
CA TYR A 131 3.79 -11.23 13.02
C TYR A 131 3.30 -10.11 13.95
N VAL A 132 2.23 -9.42 13.57
CA VAL A 132 1.65 -8.33 14.36
C VAL A 132 0.34 -8.80 14.99
N ASN A 133 0.35 -9.02 16.31
CA ASN A 133 -0.82 -9.48 17.06
C ASN A 133 -1.48 -10.75 16.46
N ASN A 134 -0.65 -11.68 15.95
CA ASN A 134 -1.10 -12.94 15.31
C ASN A 134 -2.14 -12.70 14.20
N GLY A 135 -2.04 -11.60 13.43
CA GLY A 135 -3.02 -11.23 12.40
C GLY A 135 -4.44 -10.99 12.92
N GLY A 136 -4.61 -10.79 14.23
CA GLY A 136 -5.90 -10.72 14.89
C GLY A 136 -6.55 -12.08 15.18
N CYS A 137 -5.83 -13.19 14.96
CA CYS A 137 -6.31 -14.53 15.27
C CYS A 137 -6.37 -14.78 16.79
N GLY A 138 -7.41 -15.50 17.23
CA GLY A 138 -7.62 -15.81 18.65
C GLY A 138 -6.57 -16.72 19.27
N VAL A 139 -6.62 -16.87 20.61
CA VAL A 139 -5.58 -17.52 21.44
C VAL A 139 -5.28 -19.01 21.14
N ASN A 140 -6.11 -19.69 20.33
CA ASN A 140 -5.85 -21.07 19.89
C ASN A 140 -5.87 -21.23 18.37
N ALA A 141 -5.55 -20.15 17.66
CA ALA A 141 -5.52 -20.12 16.20
C ALA A 141 -4.13 -19.75 15.68
N VAL A 142 -3.78 -20.35 14.54
CA VAL A 142 -2.61 -20.03 13.74
C VAL A 142 -3.00 -19.02 12.69
N CYS A 143 -2.20 -17.95 12.57
CA CYS A 143 -2.29 -17.02 11.46
C CYS A 143 -1.54 -17.55 10.25
N SER A 144 -2.13 -17.36 9.06
CA SER A 144 -1.55 -17.71 7.78
C SER A 144 -2.07 -16.77 6.69
N HIS A 145 -1.53 -16.87 5.48
CA HIS A 145 -2.05 -16.14 4.32
C HIS A 145 -2.78 -17.07 3.37
N ASN A 146 -3.88 -16.60 2.82
CA ASN A 146 -4.49 -17.24 1.66
C ASN A 146 -3.49 -17.26 0.51
N LEU A 147 -3.25 -18.44 -0.08
CA LEU A 147 -2.24 -18.64 -1.12
C LEU A 147 -2.48 -17.85 -2.41
N THR A 148 -3.70 -17.37 -2.66
CA THR A 148 -4.05 -16.62 -3.87
C THR A 148 -4.27 -15.13 -3.59
N THR A 149 -4.96 -14.79 -2.51
CA THR A 149 -5.35 -13.40 -2.22
C THR A 149 -4.44 -12.69 -1.23
N MET A 150 -3.51 -13.41 -0.58
CA MET A 150 -2.68 -12.93 0.53
C MET A 150 -3.45 -12.42 1.77
N VAL A 151 -4.78 -12.53 1.77
CA VAL A 151 -5.62 -12.16 2.91
C VAL A 151 -5.23 -13.02 4.11
N ILE A 152 -5.15 -12.40 5.29
CA ILE A 152 -4.90 -13.10 6.56
C ILE A 152 -6.02 -14.11 6.82
N GLN A 153 -5.64 -15.33 7.16
CA GLN A 153 -6.52 -16.43 7.51
C GLN A 153 -6.12 -17.01 8.87
N CYS A 154 -7.13 -17.21 9.71
CA CYS A 154 -6.96 -17.86 10.99
C CYS A 154 -7.48 -19.29 10.91
N THR A 155 -6.72 -20.26 11.40
CA THR A 155 -7.13 -21.66 11.50
C THR A 155 -6.90 -22.17 12.91
N CYS A 156 -7.85 -22.90 13.48
CA CYS A 156 -7.65 -23.48 14.81
C CYS A 156 -6.46 -24.43 14.82
N MET A 157 -5.67 -24.35 15.89
CA MET A 157 -4.60 -25.31 16.14
C MET A 157 -5.17 -26.73 16.25
N THR A 158 -4.32 -27.74 16.02
CA THR A 158 -4.66 -29.15 16.28
C THR A 158 -5.27 -29.30 17.68
N GLY A 159 -6.34 -30.09 17.80
CA GLY A 159 -7.08 -30.29 19.06
C GLY A 159 -8.12 -29.21 19.38
N TYR A 160 -8.22 -28.15 18.56
CA TYR A 160 -9.25 -27.13 18.67
C TYR A 160 -10.16 -27.15 17.44
N THR A 161 -11.43 -26.81 17.65
CA THR A 161 -12.43 -26.69 16.59
C THR A 161 -13.06 -25.30 16.62
N ASN A 162 -13.52 -24.85 15.46
CA ASN A 162 -14.25 -23.59 15.36
C ASN A 162 -15.66 -23.73 15.95
N SER A 163 -15.92 -23.06 17.06
CA SER A 163 -17.24 -22.96 17.68
C SER A 163 -17.92 -21.61 17.46
N GLY A 164 -17.30 -20.72 16.68
CA GLY A 164 -17.83 -19.40 16.36
C GLY A 164 -18.86 -19.42 15.23
N ASN A 165 -19.54 -18.29 15.03
CA ASN A 165 -20.59 -18.15 14.02
C ASN A 165 -20.10 -17.31 12.84
N GLY A 166 -20.44 -17.73 11.61
CA GLY A 166 -20.10 -17.01 10.39
C GLY A 166 -18.59 -16.88 10.21
N THR A 167 -18.10 -15.64 10.12
CA THR A 167 -16.67 -15.33 9.94
C THR A 167 -15.89 -15.18 11.24
N ASN A 168 -16.55 -15.22 12.40
CA ASN A 168 -15.88 -15.11 13.69
C ASN A 168 -15.30 -16.47 14.10
N LEU A 169 -13.99 -16.64 13.99
CA LEU A 169 -13.30 -17.87 14.40
C LEU A 169 -13.15 -17.90 15.92
N VAL A 170 -13.76 -18.89 16.57
CA VAL A 170 -13.58 -19.14 18.01
C VAL A 170 -13.04 -20.55 18.19
N CYS A 171 -11.75 -20.67 18.51
CA CYS A 171 -11.11 -21.97 18.67
C CYS A 171 -11.31 -22.50 20.10
N THR A 172 -12.22 -23.46 20.22
CA THR A 172 -12.53 -24.14 21.47
C THR A 172 -11.97 -25.55 21.45
N ASP A 173 -11.52 -26.03 22.60
CA ASP A 173 -11.08 -27.43 22.78
C ASP A 173 -12.11 -28.38 22.17
N SER A 174 -11.66 -29.20 21.21
CA SER A 174 -12.53 -30.09 20.44
C SER A 174 -13.28 -31.07 21.35
N CYS A 175 -12.67 -31.56 22.44
CA CYS A 175 -13.37 -32.49 23.34
C CYS A 175 -14.54 -31.84 24.09
N LYS A 176 -14.57 -30.51 24.20
CA LYS A 176 -15.70 -29.78 24.80
C LYS A 176 -16.85 -29.52 23.81
N VAL A 177 -16.60 -29.73 22.52
CA VAL A 177 -17.58 -29.50 21.45
C VAL A 177 -17.92 -30.84 20.81
N ASN A 178 -19.16 -31.29 20.99
CA ASN A 178 -19.66 -32.56 20.43
C ASN A 178 -18.73 -33.77 20.73
N ASN A 179 -18.17 -33.85 21.95
CA ASN A 179 -17.25 -34.91 22.37
C ASN A 179 -16.06 -35.12 21.40
N GLY A 180 -15.56 -34.08 20.75
CA GLY A 180 -14.51 -34.18 19.73
C GLY A 180 -14.90 -34.98 18.49
N GLY A 181 -16.19 -35.25 18.28
CA GLY A 181 -16.68 -36.16 17.25
C GLY A 181 -16.57 -37.64 17.61
N CYS A 182 -16.16 -37.97 18.84
CA CYS A 182 -16.13 -39.34 19.32
C CYS A 182 -17.53 -39.93 19.48
N ASP A 183 -17.65 -41.25 19.32
CA ASP A 183 -18.86 -42.01 19.61
C ASP A 183 -19.40 -41.70 21.01
N SER A 184 -20.72 -41.72 21.18
CA SER A 184 -21.37 -41.53 22.49
C SER A 184 -20.90 -42.50 23.58
N SER A 185 -20.37 -43.67 23.19
CA SER A 185 -19.80 -44.69 24.07
C SER A 185 -18.26 -44.58 24.19
N ALA A 186 -17.65 -43.50 23.69
CA ALA A 186 -16.22 -43.22 23.78
C ALA A 186 -15.94 -41.94 24.58
N THR A 187 -14.82 -41.93 25.28
CA THR A 187 -14.28 -40.74 25.94
C THR A 187 -13.32 -40.02 24.99
N CYS A 188 -13.53 -38.71 24.81
CA CYS A 188 -12.59 -37.84 24.12
C CYS A 188 -11.43 -37.45 25.02
N SER A 189 -10.22 -37.53 24.48
CA SER A 189 -8.99 -37.00 25.07
C SER A 189 -8.09 -36.42 23.97
N HIS A 190 -6.93 -35.89 24.37
CA HIS A 190 -5.91 -35.40 23.44
C HIS A 190 -4.66 -36.27 23.50
N ASP A 191 -4.04 -36.49 22.34
CA ASP A 191 -2.71 -37.07 22.24
C ASP A 191 -1.67 -36.18 22.93
N SER A 192 -0.78 -36.77 23.73
CA SER A 192 0.14 -36.01 24.58
C SER A 192 1.25 -35.28 23.82
N VAL A 193 1.48 -35.61 22.55
CA VAL A 193 2.53 -35.03 21.72
C VAL A 193 1.96 -34.05 20.70
N THR A 194 0.92 -34.47 19.98
CA THR A 194 0.34 -33.72 18.86
C THR A 194 -0.87 -32.88 19.27
N PHE A 195 -1.42 -33.12 20.46
CA PHE A 195 -2.70 -32.56 20.92
C PHE A 195 -3.88 -32.87 19.98
N ALA A 196 -3.76 -33.92 19.14
CA ALA A 196 -4.85 -34.38 18.29
C ALA A 196 -5.94 -35.07 19.12
N VAL A 197 -7.19 -34.98 18.67
CA VAL A 197 -8.31 -35.68 19.32
C VAL A 197 -8.11 -37.19 19.26
N VAL A 198 -8.31 -37.85 20.39
CA VAL A 198 -8.24 -39.30 20.55
C VAL A 198 -9.53 -39.80 21.20
N CYS A 199 -10.18 -40.76 20.55
CA CYS A 199 -11.38 -41.43 21.08
C CYS A 199 -11.03 -42.81 21.67
N SER A 200 -11.36 -43.02 22.94
CA SER A 200 -11.16 -44.29 23.64
C SER A 200 -12.51 -44.90 24.05
N CYS A 201 -12.83 -46.11 23.57
CA CYS A 201 -14.09 -46.77 23.92
C CYS A 201 -14.18 -47.01 25.43
N SER A 202 -15.36 -46.75 25.99
CA SER A 202 -15.67 -47.01 27.39
C SER A 202 -15.57 -48.51 27.70
N ILE A 203 -15.44 -48.83 28.99
CA ILE A 203 -15.41 -50.22 29.47
C ILE A 203 -16.64 -50.98 28.94
N GLY A 204 -16.41 -52.14 28.34
CA GLY A 204 -17.45 -52.97 27.72
C GLY A 204 -17.63 -52.77 26.22
N PHE A 205 -16.91 -51.82 25.60
CA PHE A 205 -16.97 -51.56 24.16
C PHE A 205 -15.61 -51.74 23.48
N VAL A 206 -15.61 -52.01 22.17
CA VAL A 206 -14.43 -52.07 21.30
C VAL A 206 -14.66 -51.26 20.02
N ARG A 207 -13.59 -50.79 19.38
CA ARG A 207 -13.70 -50.07 18.10
C ARG A 207 -14.28 -50.99 17.03
N SER A 208 -15.27 -50.51 16.29
CA SER A 208 -15.92 -51.21 15.18
C SER A 208 -15.14 -51.09 13.86
N GLY A 209 -13.83 -51.31 13.90
CA GLY A 209 -12.93 -51.17 12.74
C GLY A 209 -11.57 -50.53 13.06
N CYS A 210 -10.75 -50.34 12.02
CA CYS A 210 -9.37 -49.80 12.11
C CYS A 210 -9.22 -48.31 11.75
N ASP A 211 -10.30 -47.58 11.46
CA ASP A 211 -10.24 -46.15 11.09
C ASP A 211 -10.73 -45.23 12.23
N ILE A 212 -10.29 -43.97 12.23
CA ILE A 212 -10.63 -42.92 13.22
C ILE A 212 -12.11 -42.53 13.18
N THR A 213 -12.86 -42.96 12.16
CA THR A 213 -14.32 -42.82 12.04
C THR A 213 -15.10 -44.03 12.57
N ALA A 214 -14.41 -45.09 13.04
CA ALA A 214 -15.06 -46.29 13.57
C ALA A 214 -15.67 -46.03 14.96
N GLY A 215 -16.95 -46.34 15.11
CA GLY A 215 -17.69 -46.23 16.37
C GLY A 215 -17.31 -47.29 17.41
N CYS A 216 -17.98 -47.29 18.55
CA CYS A 216 -17.77 -48.28 19.61
C CYS A 216 -18.92 -49.30 19.62
N ILE A 217 -18.61 -50.60 19.51
CA ILE A 217 -19.61 -51.68 19.60
C ILE A 217 -19.43 -52.47 20.91
N GLY A 218 -20.54 -52.94 21.48
CA GLY A 218 -20.52 -53.72 22.72
C GLY A 218 -19.74 -55.03 22.55
N LYS A 219 -18.97 -55.41 23.58
CA LYS A 219 -18.40 -56.75 23.67
C LYS A 219 -19.51 -57.75 23.96
N PHE A 220 -19.88 -58.56 22.99
CA PHE A 220 -20.69 -59.76 23.25
C PHE A 220 -19.79 -60.76 23.99
N LEU A 221 -20.14 -61.05 25.25
CA LEU A 221 -19.57 -62.18 25.97
C LEU A 221 -20.20 -63.44 25.37
N GLU A 222 -19.48 -64.13 24.49
CA GLU A 222 -19.80 -65.52 24.18
C GLU A 222 -19.52 -66.34 25.46
N TYR A 223 -20.58 -66.85 26.08
CA TYR A 223 -20.55 -67.76 27.23
C TYR A 223 -20.33 -69.20 26.77
#